data_AF-A0A2C1KS22-F1
#
_entry.id   AF-A0A2C1KS22-F1
#
_cell.length_a   1.000
_cell.length_b   1.000
_cell.length_c   1.000
_cell.angle_alpha   90.00
_cell.angle_beta   90.00
_cell.angle_gamma   90.00
#
_symmetry.space_group_name_H-M   'P 1'
#
loop_
_entity.id
_entity.type
_entity.pdbx_description
1 polymer ?
#
loop_
_entity_poly.entity_id
_entity_poly.type
_entity_poly.pdbx_seq_one_letter_code
_entity_poly.pdbx_strand_id
1 'polypeptide(L)'
;MKDYNNSNGYLTIPQAARWVEAMFIENGITPRNIYKKIHHAINQQKLEVKPLNKRMNQVSKDSLEAWSLKQIEQEQGTDFFTTSIKPAETTNMIREKDVSEEIEQLKEIEFLLSNLDLNHLKPEAAYQAIKVIKRIVHDS
;
A
#
# COMPACT_ATOMS: atom_id res chain seq x y z
N MET A 1 19.63 -17.67 -21.45
CA MET A 1 18.84 -17.94 -20.23
C MET A 1 17.64 -18.77 -20.66
N LYS A 2 17.30 -19.85 -19.96
CA LYS A 2 16.06 -20.60 -20.27
C LYS A 2 14.91 -19.83 -19.65
N ASP A 3 14.07 -19.24 -20.50
CA ASP A 3 12.77 -18.72 -20.10
C ASP A 3 11.90 -19.92 -19.72
N TYR A 4 11.89 -20.27 -18.43
CA TYR A 4 10.91 -21.18 -17.87
C TYR A 4 9.56 -20.47 -17.85
N ASN A 5 8.96 -20.33 -19.02
CA ASN A 5 7.57 -19.96 -19.18
C ASN A 5 6.75 -21.15 -18.64
N ASN A 6 6.47 -21.10 -17.34
CA ASN A 6 5.76 -22.12 -16.58
C ASN A 6 4.29 -22.16 -17.07
N SER A 7 4.04 -22.90 -18.13
CA SER A 7 2.77 -23.00 -18.87
C SER A 7 1.62 -23.69 -18.12
N ASN A 8 1.78 -23.99 -16.82
CA ASN A 8 0.80 -24.80 -16.08
C ASN A 8 0.00 -24.00 -15.04
N GLY A 9 0.23 -22.69 -14.90
CA GLY A 9 -0.52 -21.88 -13.92
C GLY A 9 -0.20 -22.21 -12.46
N TYR A 10 0.88 -22.96 -12.17
CA TYR A 10 1.33 -23.25 -10.80
C TYR A 10 2.76 -22.74 -10.56
N LEU A 11 3.01 -22.23 -9.36
CA LEU A 11 4.28 -21.67 -8.90
C LEU A 11 4.80 -22.44 -7.69
N THR A 12 6.10 -22.70 -7.62
CA THR A 12 6.72 -23.18 -6.36
C THR A 12 6.60 -22.10 -5.28
N ILE A 13 6.65 -22.47 -4.00
CA ILE A 13 6.54 -21.47 -2.91
C ILE A 13 7.59 -20.35 -3.04
N PRO A 14 8.87 -20.61 -3.38
CA PRO A 14 9.83 -19.52 -3.61
C PRO A 14 9.47 -18.62 -4.81
N GLN A 15 8.92 -19.17 -5.88
CA GLN A 15 8.45 -18.39 -7.03
C GLN A 15 7.21 -17.55 -6.67
N ALA A 16 6.27 -18.15 -5.95
CA ALA A 16 5.09 -17.47 -5.44
C ALA A 16 5.48 -16.29 -4.54
N ALA A 17 6.41 -16.47 -3.62
CA ALA A 17 6.90 -15.40 -2.75
C ALA A 17 7.46 -14.21 -3.55
N ARG A 18 8.36 -14.47 -4.50
CA ARG A 18 8.91 -13.41 -5.37
C ARG A 18 7.83 -12.70 -6.19
N TRP A 19 6.85 -13.45 -6.68
CA TRP A 19 5.75 -12.90 -7.47
C TRP A 19 4.85 -11.98 -6.61
N VAL A 20 4.52 -12.40 -5.39
CA VAL A 20 3.74 -11.58 -4.44
C VAL A 20 4.54 -10.36 -3.99
N GLU A 21 5.84 -10.50 -3.73
CA GLU A 21 6.72 -9.38 -3.38
C GLU A 21 6.71 -8.29 -4.45
N ALA A 22 6.85 -8.67 -5.72
CA ALA A 22 6.77 -7.74 -6.85
C ALA A 22 5.41 -7.03 -6.89
N MET A 23 4.31 -7.78 -6.77
CA MET A 23 2.97 -7.21 -6.76
C MET A 23 2.74 -6.24 -5.60
N PHE A 24 3.27 -6.55 -4.40
CA PHE A 24 3.17 -5.65 -3.25
C PHE A 24 3.94 -4.35 -3.48
N ILE A 25 5.17 -4.44 -4.00
CA ILE A 25 6.00 -3.28 -4.34
C ILE A 25 5.31 -2.40 -5.40
N GLU A 26 4.75 -3.00 -6.44
CA GLU A 26 3.99 -2.30 -7.48
C GLU A 26 2.77 -1.55 -6.91
N ASN A 27 2.18 -2.06 -5.83
CA ASN A 27 1.05 -1.44 -5.11
C ASN A 27 1.50 -0.56 -3.93
N GLY A 28 2.78 -0.21 -3.82
CA GLY A 28 3.31 0.69 -2.79
C GLY A 28 3.38 0.08 -1.39
N ILE A 29 3.22 -1.24 -1.25
CA ILE A 29 3.23 -1.94 0.04
C ILE A 29 4.61 -2.53 0.29
N THR A 30 5.15 -2.33 1.49
CA THR A 30 6.42 -2.96 1.90
C THR A 30 6.21 -4.47 2.11
N PRO A 31 6.87 -5.35 1.35
CA PRO A 31 6.72 -6.79 1.54
C PRO A 31 7.37 -7.22 2.86
N ARG A 32 6.58 -7.80 3.77
CA ARG A 32 7.06 -8.33 5.04
C ARG A 32 6.59 -9.77 5.24
N ASN A 33 7.53 -10.66 5.53
CA ASN A 33 7.27 -12.06 5.88
C ASN A 33 6.40 -12.82 4.83
N ILE A 34 6.50 -12.47 3.55
CA ILE A 34 5.64 -13.00 2.47
C ILE A 34 5.68 -14.54 2.44
N TYR A 35 6.86 -15.14 2.55
CA TYR A 35 7.02 -16.59 2.61
C TYR A 35 6.19 -17.23 3.73
N LYS A 36 6.21 -16.64 4.94
CA LYS A 36 5.44 -17.12 6.09
C LYS A 36 3.93 -16.89 5.88
N LYS A 37 3.53 -15.76 5.30
CA LYS A 37 2.13 -15.45 4.98
C LYS A 37 1.56 -16.47 3.98
N ILE A 38 2.32 -16.83 2.94
CA ILE A 38 1.92 -17.85 1.96
C ILE A 38 1.78 -19.23 2.63
N HIS A 39 2.75 -19.68 3.42
CA HIS A 39 2.65 -20.95 4.15
C HIS A 39 1.44 -20.99 5.09
N HIS A 40 1.15 -19.88 5.77
CA HIS A 40 -0.03 -19.76 6.62
C HIS A 40 -1.33 -19.86 5.81
N ALA A 41 -1.40 -19.19 4.66
CA ALA A 41 -2.56 -19.25 3.77
C ALA A 41 -2.79 -20.66 3.19
N ILE A 42 -1.72 -21.41 2.89
CA ILE A 42 -1.80 -22.82 2.47
C ILE A 42 -2.41 -23.67 3.59
N ASN A 43 -1.93 -23.53 4.83
CA ASN A 43 -2.44 -24.28 5.98
C ASN A 43 -3.91 -23.94 6.30
N GLN A 44 -4.34 -22.72 5.99
CA GLN A 44 -5.74 -22.28 6.11
C GLN A 44 -6.61 -22.67 4.91
N GLN A 45 -6.08 -23.43 3.93
CA GLN A 45 -6.77 -23.81 2.70
C GLN A 45 -7.29 -22.61 1.89
N LYS A 46 -6.65 -21.44 2.03
CA LYS A 46 -6.97 -20.23 1.27
C LYS A 46 -6.33 -20.19 -0.12
N LEU A 47 -5.34 -21.06 -0.35
CA LEU A 47 -4.59 -21.18 -1.59
C LEU A 47 -4.76 -22.59 -2.15
N GLU A 48 -4.99 -22.68 -3.45
CA GLU A 48 -5.05 -23.97 -4.13
C GLU A 48 -3.63 -24.50 -4.31
N VAL A 49 -3.36 -25.68 -3.76
CA VAL A 49 -2.05 -26.32 -3.79
C VAL A 49 -2.08 -27.65 -4.52
N LYS A 50 -1.06 -27.88 -5.35
CA LYS A 50 -0.78 -29.18 -5.96
C LYS A 50 0.59 -29.69 -5.51
N PRO A 51 0.72 -30.99 -5.22
CA PRO A 51 2.03 -31.58 -4.97
C PRO A 51 2.86 -31.51 -6.25
N LEU A 52 4.08 -30.98 -6.16
CA LEU A 52 5.08 -31.03 -7.22
C LEU A 52 5.89 -32.33 -7.12
N ASN A 53 6.23 -32.74 -5.90
CA ASN A 53 6.88 -34.00 -5.60
C ASN A 53 6.58 -34.41 -4.14
N LYS A 54 7.18 -35.52 -3.67
CA LYS A 54 6.98 -36.05 -2.30
C LYS A 54 7.28 -35.05 -1.17
N ARG A 55 8.03 -33.98 -1.43
CA ARG A 55 8.52 -33.02 -0.43
C ARG A 55 8.13 -31.57 -0.72
N MET A 56 7.56 -31.28 -1.88
CA MET A 56 7.33 -29.91 -2.34
C MET A 56 5.93 -29.74 -2.91
N ASN A 57 5.32 -28.62 -2.55
CA ASN A 57 4.04 -28.18 -3.08
C ASN A 57 4.24 -26.98 -4.01
N GLN A 58 3.32 -26.84 -4.95
CA GLN A 58 3.14 -25.67 -5.79
C GLN A 58 1.77 -25.07 -5.53
N VAL A 59 1.65 -23.76 -5.77
CA VAL A 59 0.45 -22.96 -5.55
C VAL A 59 -0.09 -22.51 -6.90
N SER A 60 -1.41 -22.59 -7.11
CA SER A 60 -2.07 -22.06 -8.30
C SER A 60 -1.90 -20.55 -8.36
N LYS A 61 -1.45 -20.03 -9.50
CA LYS A 61 -1.23 -18.61 -9.76
C LYS A 61 -2.54 -17.83 -9.62
N ASP A 62 -3.64 -18.35 -10.11
CA ASP A 62 -4.96 -17.69 -10.05
C ASP A 62 -5.41 -17.54 -8.59
N SER A 63 -5.25 -18.62 -7.79
CA SER A 63 -5.56 -18.57 -6.36
C SER A 63 -4.63 -17.62 -5.59
N LEU A 64 -3.35 -17.55 -6.00
CA LEU A 64 -2.35 -16.68 -5.41
C LEU A 64 -2.64 -15.22 -5.74
N GLU A 65 -3.06 -14.92 -6.95
CA GLU A 65 -3.45 -13.58 -7.40
C GLU A 65 -4.67 -13.08 -6.63
N ALA A 66 -5.75 -13.86 -6.58
CA ALA A 66 -6.93 -13.52 -5.81
C ALA A 66 -6.63 -13.33 -4.32
N TRP A 67 -5.73 -14.13 -3.76
CA TRP A 67 -5.30 -13.97 -2.38
C TRP A 67 -4.45 -12.70 -2.18
N SER A 68 -3.49 -12.43 -3.06
CA SER A 68 -2.62 -11.26 -2.99
C SER A 68 -3.41 -9.96 -3.08
N LEU A 69 -4.37 -9.87 -4.01
CA LEU A 69 -5.24 -8.70 -4.13
C LEU A 69 -6.00 -8.44 -2.82
N LYS A 70 -6.57 -9.48 -2.19
CA LYS A 70 -7.21 -9.34 -0.87
C LYS A 70 -6.24 -8.91 0.22
N GLN A 71 -4.98 -9.34 0.19
CA GLN A 71 -3.98 -8.88 1.16
C GLN A 71 -3.61 -7.41 0.92
N ILE A 72 -3.50 -6.99 -0.33
CA ILE A 72 -3.26 -5.60 -0.72
C ILE A 72 -4.42 -4.72 -0.25
N GLU A 73 -5.66 -5.13 -0.52
CA GLU A 73 -6.88 -4.48 -0.02
C GLU A 73 -6.92 -4.43 1.50
N GLN A 74 -6.45 -5.46 2.21
CA GLN A 74 -6.39 -5.46 3.67
C GLN A 74 -5.34 -4.50 4.20
N GLU A 75 -4.15 -4.46 3.63
CA GLU A 75 -3.05 -3.58 4.05
C GLU A 75 -3.33 -2.11 3.67
N GLN A 76 -4.05 -1.87 2.57
CA GLN A 76 -4.53 -0.53 2.18
C GLN A 76 -5.82 -0.13 2.94
N GLY A 77 -6.68 -1.10 3.26
CA GLY A 77 -7.93 -0.92 3.98
C GLY A 77 -7.79 -0.91 5.50
N THR A 78 -6.63 -1.27 6.05
CA THR A 78 -6.35 -1.13 7.50
C THR A 78 -6.08 0.32 7.92
N ASP A 79 -5.99 1.25 6.97
CA ASP A 79 -6.07 2.70 7.22
C ASP A 79 -7.40 3.34 6.75
N PHE A 80 -8.38 2.56 6.28
CA PHE A 80 -9.67 3.11 5.80
C PHE A 80 -10.94 2.43 6.36
N PHE A 81 -10.86 1.23 6.96
CA PHE A 81 -12.06 0.46 7.33
C PHE A 81 -12.05 -0.21 8.72
N THR A 82 -11.04 0.00 9.57
CA THR A 82 -11.11 -0.47 10.96
C THR A 82 -11.74 0.55 11.89
N THR A 83 -13.02 0.84 11.65
CA THR A 83 -13.97 1.07 12.73
C THR A 83 -15.17 0.18 12.46
N SER A 84 -15.08 -1.06 12.94
CA SER A 84 -16.22 -1.95 13.08
C SER A 84 -17.31 -1.26 13.90
N ILE A 85 -18.43 -0.90 13.27
CA ILE A 85 -19.67 -0.59 13.99
C ILE A 85 -20.69 -1.66 13.62
N LYS A 86 -20.86 -2.62 14.55
CA LYS A 86 -22.19 -3.25 14.74
C LYS A 86 -23.17 -2.12 15.11
N PRO A 87 -24.40 -2.12 14.60
CA PRO A 87 -25.32 -1.01 14.80
C PRO A 87 -25.78 -1.03 16.26
N ALA A 88 -25.23 -0.13 17.07
CA ALA A 88 -25.81 0.25 18.34
C ALA A 88 -25.39 1.69 18.61
N GLU A 89 -26.42 2.50 18.77
CA GLU A 89 -26.46 3.92 19.03
C GLU A 89 -25.30 4.46 19.89
N THR A 90 -24.98 5.72 19.60
CA THR A 90 -24.39 6.75 20.47
C THR A 90 -22.93 7.15 20.20
N THR A 91 -22.83 8.41 19.75
CA THR A 91 -21.73 9.39 19.88
C THR A 91 -20.87 9.63 18.63
N ASN A 92 -21.44 10.45 17.74
CA ASN A 92 -20.72 11.33 16.82
C ASN A 92 -19.73 12.24 17.56
N MET A 93 -18.70 12.71 16.83
CA MET A 93 -17.90 13.92 17.05
C MET A 93 -16.46 13.79 17.58
N ILE A 94 -15.59 12.95 17.00
CA ILE A 94 -14.14 13.24 17.07
C ILE A 94 -13.44 12.86 15.75
N ARG A 95 -12.84 13.88 15.09
CA ARG A 95 -11.84 13.86 13.99
C ARG A 95 -12.26 14.01 12.51
N GLU A 96 -13.32 14.74 12.19
CA GLU A 96 -13.52 15.25 10.81
C GLU A 96 -12.96 16.67 10.61
N LYS A 97 -12.61 17.37 11.70
CA LYS A 97 -12.06 18.74 11.67
C LYS A 97 -10.57 18.78 11.29
N ASP A 98 -9.74 17.93 11.89
CA ASP A 98 -8.27 18.03 11.76
C ASP A 98 -7.77 17.68 10.34
N VAL A 99 -8.33 16.64 9.71
CA VAL A 99 -7.93 16.22 8.34
C VAL A 99 -8.38 17.24 7.28
N SER A 100 -9.52 17.90 7.52
CA SER A 100 -10.05 18.92 6.63
C SER A 100 -9.17 20.17 6.61
N GLU A 101 -8.69 20.61 7.78
CA GLU A 101 -7.80 21.77 7.91
C GLU A 101 -6.41 21.51 7.29
N GLU A 102 -5.84 20.30 7.46
CA GLU A 102 -4.56 19.91 6.84
C GLU A 102 -4.64 19.86 5.30
N ILE A 103 -5.75 19.33 4.75
CA ILE A 103 -5.98 19.29 3.30
C ILE A 103 -6.19 20.70 2.74
N GLU A 104 -6.89 21.58 3.45
CA GLU A 104 -7.05 22.98 3.05
C GLU A 104 -5.71 23.73 3.03
N GLN A 105 -4.85 23.52 4.02
CA GLN A 105 -3.49 24.09 4.06
C GLN A 105 -2.62 23.62 2.88
N LEU A 106 -2.70 22.34 2.51
CA LEU A 106 -1.96 21.81 1.36
C LEU A 106 -2.43 22.42 0.03
N LYS A 107 -3.74 22.61 -0.14
CA LYS A 107 -4.31 23.30 -1.32
C LYS A 107 -3.91 24.76 -1.39
N GLU A 108 -3.82 25.44 -0.25
CA GLU A 108 -3.35 26.82 -0.19
C GLU A 108 -1.86 26.93 -0.57
N ILE A 109 -1.02 25.97 -0.15
CA ILE A 109 0.39 25.89 -0.57
C ILE A 109 0.50 25.65 -2.08
N GLU A 110 -0.27 24.71 -2.63
CA GLU A 110 -0.30 24.44 -4.07
C GLU A 110 -0.70 25.68 -4.87
N PHE A 111 -1.73 26.40 -4.41
CA PHE A 111 -2.17 27.65 -5.00
C PHE A 111 -1.08 28.73 -4.94
N LEU A 112 -0.42 28.91 -3.78
CA LEU A 112 0.67 29.88 -3.62
C LEU A 112 1.82 29.55 -4.57
N LEU A 113 2.23 28.27 -4.65
CA LEU A 113 3.28 27.82 -5.55
C LEU A 113 2.91 28.00 -7.04
N SER A 114 1.64 27.81 -7.41
CA SER A 114 1.18 28.00 -8.79
C SER A 114 1.16 29.45 -9.26
N ASN A 115 1.05 30.41 -8.33
CA ASN A 115 1.08 31.84 -8.63
C ASN A 115 2.48 32.45 -8.49
N LEU A 116 3.47 31.66 -8.07
CA LEU A 116 4.86 32.08 -8.07
C LEU A 116 5.38 32.09 -9.51
N ASP A 117 5.48 33.30 -10.08
CA ASP A 117 6.22 33.51 -11.32
C ASP A 117 7.71 33.28 -11.06
N LEU A 118 8.14 32.02 -11.25
CA LEU A 118 9.52 31.56 -11.07
C LEU A 118 10.53 32.37 -11.87
N ASN A 119 10.09 33.10 -12.91
CA ASN A 119 10.96 33.94 -13.73
C ASN A 119 11.20 35.35 -13.16
N HIS A 120 10.41 35.79 -12.16
CA HIS A 120 10.54 37.10 -11.50
C HIS A 120 10.62 37.01 -9.97
N LEU A 121 10.85 35.81 -9.42
CA LEU A 121 10.94 35.62 -7.99
C LEU A 121 12.19 36.32 -7.43
N LYS A 122 11.97 37.41 -6.70
CA LYS A 122 13.02 38.01 -5.89
C LYS A 122 13.49 36.95 -4.88
N PRO A 123 14.81 36.77 -4.68
CA PRO A 123 15.37 35.76 -3.78
C PRO A 123 14.75 35.78 -2.37
N GLU A 124 14.38 36.97 -1.90
CA GLU A 124 13.69 37.18 -0.62
C GLU A 124 12.35 36.44 -0.52
N ALA A 125 11.53 36.44 -1.58
CA ALA A 125 10.23 35.78 -1.59
C ALA A 125 10.37 34.26 -1.61
N ALA A 126 11.36 33.74 -2.34
CA ALA A 126 11.69 32.32 -2.34
C ALA A 126 12.16 31.86 -0.96
N TYR A 127 13.00 32.67 -0.30
CA TYR A 127 13.50 32.40 1.04
C TYR A 127 12.38 32.36 2.08
N GLN A 128 11.42 33.28 2.01
CA GLN A 128 10.24 33.27 2.89
C GLN A 128 9.35 32.06 2.64
N ALA A 129 9.09 31.69 1.38
CA ALA A 129 8.32 30.50 1.04
C ALA A 129 8.97 29.21 1.59
N ILE A 130 10.29 29.06 1.41
CA ILE A 130 11.06 27.93 1.95
C ILE A 130 11.02 27.91 3.49
N LYS A 131 11.06 29.08 4.13
CA LYS A 131 11.00 29.19 5.60
C LYS A 131 9.64 28.75 6.15
N VAL A 132 8.54 29.11 5.47
CA VAL A 132 7.19 28.66 5.82
C VAL A 132 7.06 27.15 5.65
N ILE A 133 7.49 26.60 4.51
CA ILE A 133 7.46 25.16 4.24
C ILE A 133 8.28 24.39 5.28
N LYS A 134 9.50 24.84 5.60
CA LYS A 134 10.34 24.21 6.63
C LYS A 134 9.68 24.21 8.00
N ARG A 135 8.95 25.26 8.36
CA ARG A 135 8.24 25.34 9.65
C ARG A 135 7.10 24.32 9.71
N ILE A 136 6.30 24.21 8.65
CA ILE A 136 5.20 23.24 8.56
C ILE A 136 5.72 21.80 8.71
N VAL A 137 6.84 21.47 8.06
CA VAL A 137 7.46 20.12 8.10
C VAL A 137 8.15 19.80 9.44
N HIS A 138 8.50 20.80 10.25
CA HIS A 138 9.19 20.57 11.54
C HIS A 138 8.28 20.59 12.77
N ASP A 139 7.11 21.23 12.68
CA ASP A 139 6.13 21.26 13.77
C ASP A 139 5.18 20.03 13.76
N SER A 140 5.38 19.07 12.84
CA SER A 140 4.71 17.75 12.76
C SER A 140 5.62 16.60 13.19
#